data_AF-A0A8X7V7P4-F1
#
_entry.id   AF-A0A8X7V7P4-F1
#
_cell.length_a   1.000
_cell.length_b   1.000
_cell.length_c   1.000
_cell.angle_alpha   90.00
_cell.angle_beta   90.00
_cell.angle_gamma   90.00
#
_symmetry.space_group_name_H-M   'P 1'
#
loop_
_entity.id
_entity.type
_entity.pdbx_description
1 polymer ?
#
loop_
_entity_poly.entity_id
_entity_poly.type
_entity_poly.pdbx_seq_one_letter_code
_entity_poly.pdbx_strand_id
1 'polypeptide(L)' 'MRQLHAVYGEWLLKDGCWNFVVDRFKGARMLVLSEGLTHVDLVAMAQENYNLDMNTSRSAVNPRDSTDGSGPSSYPCYK' A
#
# COMPACT_ATOMS: atom_id res chain seq x y z
N MET A 1 12.24 12.10 -15.10
CA MET A 1 12.15 10.85 -14.31
C MET A 1 12.35 11.17 -12.84
N ARG A 2 11.52 10.60 -11.96
CA ARG A 2 11.60 10.77 -10.51
C ARG A 2 11.99 9.46 -9.85
N GLN A 3 12.86 9.52 -8.85
CA GLN A 3 13.26 8.35 -8.06
C GLN A 3 12.52 8.39 -6.72
N LEU A 4 11.87 7.29 -6.36
CA LEU A 4 11.19 7.14 -5.09
C LEU A 4 11.79 5.95 -4.34
N HIS A 5 12.20 6.18 -3.09
CA HIS A 5 12.65 5.11 -2.22
C HIS A 5 11.45 4.48 -1.53
N ALA A 6 11.25 3.18 -1.76
CA ALA A 6 10.26 2.36 -1.09
C ALA A 6 10.98 1.45 -0.07
N VAL A 7 10.42 1.34 1.13
CA VAL A 7 10.92 0.46 2.19
C VAL A 7 9.84 -0.53 2.58
N TYR A 8 10.26 -1.74 2.94
CA TYR A 8 9.35 -2.75 3.48
C TYR A 8 9.13 -2.50 4.96
N GLY A 9 7.93 -2.81 5.44
CA GLY A 9 7.60 -2.65 6.85
C GLY A 9 6.13 -2.94 7.13
N GLU A 10 5.76 -2.75 8.38
CA GLU A 10 4.40 -2.93 8.87
C GLU A 10 3.92 -1.66 9.59
N TRP A 11 2.62 -1.40 9.47
CA TRP A 11 1.96 -0.36 10.24
C TRP A 11 1.48 -0.96 11.56
N LEU A 12 1.91 -0.37 12.68
CA LEU A 12 1.52 -0.76 14.03
C LEU A 12 0.75 0.37 14.70
N LEU A 13 -0.43 0.07 15.24
CA LEU A 13 -1.19 1.02 16.05
C LEU A 13 -0.70 0.94 17.51
N LYS A 14 -0.08 2.01 17.99
CA LYS A 14 0.41 2.12 19.36
C LYS A 14 0.00 3.47 19.95
N ASP A 15 -0.62 3.44 21.13
CA ASP A 15 -1.09 4.63 21.85
C ASP A 15 -1.97 5.55 20.98
N GLY A 16 -2.85 4.95 20.16
CA GLY A 16 -3.72 5.66 19.22
C GLY A 16 -3.02 6.25 17.99
N CYS A 17 -1.72 6.00 17.82
CA CYS A 17 -0.91 6.50 16.71
C CYS A 17 -0.41 5.36 15.81
N TRP A 18 -0.51 5.55 14.49
CA TRP A 18 0.09 4.64 13.52
C TRP A 18 1.60 4.89 13.41
N ASN A 19 2.39 3.86 13.66
CA ASN A 19 3.83 3.86 13.52
C ASN A 19 4.21 2.90 12.39
N PHE A 20 5.05 3.35 11.46
CA PHE A 20 5.59 2.47 10.43
C PHE A 20 6.93 1.88 10.90
N VAL A 21 6.99 0.56 11.03
CA VAL A 21 8.20 -0.16 11.42
C VAL A 21 8.83 -0.78 10.19
N VAL A 22 10.03 -0.34 9.85
CA VAL A 22 10.78 -0.83 8.69
C VAL A 22 11.30 -2.24 8.95
N ASP A 23 11.05 -3.15 8.00
CA ASP A 23 11.64 -4.47 7.93
C ASP A 23 13.09 -4.36 7.46
N ARG A 24 14.03 -4.52 8.39
CA ARG A 24 15.47 -4.38 8.12
C ARG A 24 16.06 -5.53 7.31
N PHE A 25 15.35 -6.65 7.18
CA PHE A 25 15.81 -7.82 6.45
C PHE A 25 15.35 -7.82 5.00
N LYS A 26 14.16 -7.26 4.71
CA LYS A 26 13.65 -7.11 3.33
C LYS A 26 14.30 -5.95 2.57
N GLY A 27 14.92 -4.99 3.28
CA GLY A 27 15.67 -3.90 2.68
C GLY A 27 14.79 -2.81 2.05
N ALA A 28 15.38 -2.05 1.12
CA ALA A 28 14.74 -0.94 0.41
C ALA A 28 14.81 -1.16 -1.10
N ARG A 29 13.92 -0.50 -1.83
CA ARG A 29 13.85 -0.53 -3.29
C ARG A 29 13.74 0.88 -3.86
N MET A 30 14.34 1.08 -5.02
CA MET A 30 14.22 2.31 -5.78
C MET A 30 13.18 2.10 -6.87
N LEU A 31 12.11 2.89 -6.84
CA LEU A 31 11.11 2.95 -7.90
C LEU A 31 11.44 4.13 -8.81
N VAL A 32 11.55 3.87 -10.11
CA VAL A 32 11.81 4.91 -11.12
C VAL A 32 10.50 5.23 -11.82
N LEU A 33 9.99 6.44 -11.61
CA LEU A 33 8.74 6.91 -12.19
C LEU A 33 9.02 7.83 -13.38
N SER A 34 8.38 7.57 -14.52
CA SER A 34 8.32 8.51 -15.64
C SER A 34 7.15 9.48 -15.44
N GLU A 35 7.25 10.66 -16.05
CA GLU A 35 6.12 11.59 -16.10
C GLU A 35 5.07 11.04 -17.07
N GLY A 36 3.80 11.07 -16.65
CA GLY A 36 2.68 10.54 -17.45
C GLY A 36 2.28 9.09 -17.17
N LEU A 37 2.86 8.42 -16.16
CA LEU A 37 2.40 7.09 -15.74
C LEU A 37 0.93 7.12 -15.31
N THR A 38 0.16 6.20 -15.85
CA THR A 38 -1.24 5.99 -15.48
C THR A 38 -1.33 5.11 -14.23
N HIS A 39 -2.50 5.08 -13.59
CA HIS A 39 -2.76 4.14 -12.49
C HIS A 39 -2.50 2.68 -12.89
N VAL A 40 -2.78 2.30 -14.13
CA VAL A 40 -2.54 0.94 -14.64
C VAL A 40 -1.05 0.62 -14.66
N ASP A 41 -0.22 1.58 -15.10
CA ASP A 41 1.23 1.39 -15.13
C ASP A 41 1.82 1.27 -13.72
N LEU A 42 1.34 2.09 -12.78
CA LEU A 42 1.74 2.00 -11.36
C LEU A 42 1.38 0.64 -10.75
N VAL A 43 0.20 0.13 -11.06
CA VAL A 43 -0.27 -1.19 -10.60
C VAL A 43 0.57 -2.32 -11.21
N ALA A 44 0.88 -2.26 -12.51
CA ALA A 44 1.71 -3.26 -13.17
C ALA A 44 3.13 -3.31 -12.56
N MET A 45 3.73 -2.14 -12.29
CA MET A 45 5.02 -2.07 -11.60
C MET A 45 4.95 -2.66 -10.19
N ALA A 46 3.87 -2.45 -9.45
CA ALA A 46 3.70 -3.05 -8.13
C ALA A 46 3.53 -4.57 -8.22
N GLN A 47 2.79 -5.08 -9.20
CA GLN A 47 2.62 -6.53 -9.39
C GLN A 47 3.95 -7.22 -9.69
N GLU A 48 4.70 -6.71 -10.66
CA GLU A 48 6.00 -7.25 -11.04
C GLU A 48 6.97 -7.22 -9.86
N ASN A 49 7.05 -6.09 -9.16
CA ASN A 49 8.01 -5.93 -8.07
C ASN A 49 7.69 -6.80 -6.85
N TYR A 50 6.42 -7.00 -6.53
CA TYR A 50 5.99 -7.69 -5.32
C TYR A 50 5.52 -9.13 -5.60
N ASN A 51 5.61 -9.61 -6.84
CA ASN A 51 5.10 -10.93 -7.28
C ASN A 51 3.65 -11.16 -6.84
N LEU A 52 2.81 -10.12 -6.95
CA LEU A 52 1.43 -10.19 -6.51
C LEU A 52 0.58 -10.93 -7.55
N ASP A 53 -0.07 -12.02 -7.13
CA ASP A 53 -1.05 -12.70 -7.97
C ASP A 53 -2.39 -11.96 -7.93
N MET A 54 -2.74 -11.32 -9.04
CA MET A 54 -4.00 -10.60 -9.21
C MET A 54 -5.22 -11.53 -9.35
N ASN A 55 -5.00 -12.85 -9.42
CA ASN A 55 -6.08 -13.83 -9.35
C ASN A 55 -6.63 -13.99 -7.92
N THR A 56 -6.03 -13.33 -6.93
CA THR A 56 -6.60 -13.19 -5.59
C THR A 56 -7.82 -12.28 -5.65
N SER A 57 -8.92 -12.87 -6.12
CA SER A 57 -10.31 -12.48 -5.94
C SER A 57 -10.52 -10.98 -5.75
N ARG A 58 -11.05 -10.36 -6.81
CA ARG A 58 -12.17 -9.43 -6.69
C ARG A 58 -13.28 -10.16 -5.93
N SER A 59 -13.10 -10.41 -4.63
CA SER A 59 -14.16 -10.81 -3.74
C SER A 59 -15.13 -9.66 -3.85
N ALA A 60 -16.19 -9.88 -4.62
CA ALA A 60 -17.33 -9.00 -4.64
C ALA A 60 -17.73 -8.86 -3.17
N VAL A 61 -17.39 -7.71 -2.59
CA VAL A 61 -18.02 -7.27 -1.36
C VAL A 61 -19.49 -7.16 -1.75
N ASN A 62 -20.27 -8.19 -1.45
CA ASN A 62 -21.71 -8.12 -1.57
C ASN A 62 -22.14 -6.94 -0.69
N PRO A 63 -22.84 -5.92 -1.22
CA PRO A 63 -23.23 -4.73 -0.46
C PRO A 63 -24.22 -5.00 0.70
N ARG A 64 -24.45 -6.27 1.06
CA ARG A 64 -25.45 -6.70 2.03
C ARG A 64 -24.87 -7.21 3.34
N ASP A 65 -23.55 -7.17 3.52
CA ASP A 65 -22.90 -7.64 4.76
C ASP A 65 -22.09 -6.54 5.48
N SER A 66 -22.40 -5.27 5.18
CA SER A 66 -21.86 -4.13 5.93
C SER A 66 -22.78 -3.79 7.11
N THR A 67 -22.75 -4.63 8.14
CA THR A 67 -23.04 -4.13 9.50
C THR A 67 -21.70 -3.79 10.13
N ASP A 68 -21.65 -2.62 10.76
CA ASP A 68 -20.55 -2.02 11.51
C ASP A 68 -19.48 -1.30 10.69
N GLY A 69 -19.77 -0.01 10.50
CA GLY A 69 -18.80 0.98 10.05
C GLY A 69 -17.63 1.06 11.01
N SER A 70 -16.49 0.53 10.58
CA SER A 70 -15.16 0.82 11.12
C SER A 70 -14.11 0.61 10.04
N GLY A 71 -14.26 1.33 8.91
CA GLY A 71 -13.15 1.60 8.00
C GLY A 71 -12.36 2.83 8.51
N PRO A 72 -11.03 2.89 8.35
CA PRO A 72 -10.25 3.99 8.89
C PRO A 72 -10.48 5.25 8.05
N SER A 73 -11.45 6.06 8.46
CA SER A 73 -11.66 7.43 7.98
C SER A 73 -10.72 8.42 8.69
N SER A 74 -9.43 8.12 8.75
CA SER A 74 -8.45 9.04 9.31
C SER A 74 -7.16 8.96 8.52
N TYR A 75 -6.99 9.91 7.61
CA TYR A 75 -5.69 10.23 7.04
C TYR A 75 -4.71 10.51 8.19
N PRO A 76 -3.46 10.04 8.14
CA PRO A 76 -2.50 10.31 9.19
C PRO A 76 -2.27 11.80 9.37
N CYS A 77 -2.25 12.26 10.61
CA CYS A 77 -1.72 13.57 10.99
C CYS A 77 -0.24 13.61 10.59
N TYR A 78 0.09 14.42 9.59
CA TYR A 78 1.46 14.86 9.38
C TYR A 78 1.80 15.83 10.52
N LYS A 79 2.80 15.48 11.33
CA LYS A 79 3.52 16.44 12.18
C LYS A 79 4.71 16.96 11.40
#